data_AF-A0A9D4MRY2-F1
#
_entry.id   AF-A0A9D4MRY2-F1
#
_cell.length_a   1.000
_cell.length_b   1.000
_cell.length_c   1.000
_cell.angle_alpha   90.00
_cell.angle_beta   90.00
_cell.angle_gamma   90.00
#
_symmetry.space_group_name_H-M   'P 1'
#
loop_
_entity.id
_entity.type
_entity.pdbx_description
1 polymer ?
#
loop_
_entity_poly.entity_id
_entity_poly.type
_entity_poly.pdbx_seq_one_letter_code
_entity_poly.pdbx_strand_id
1 'polypeptide(L)' 'MNVVKQKQLCFNCLGKHRVTECKSNGRCQNCHRKHHTSICKELQRKPEVESPQPEAAVFFSSTKRSNADVV' A
#
# COMPACT_ATOMS: atom_id res chain seq x y z
N MET A 1 14.28 -19.33 -3.99
CA MET A 1 15.32 -18.64 -4.78
C MET A 1 14.71 -17.43 -5.48
N ASN A 2 15.20 -16.21 -5.25
CA ASN A 2 14.68 -14.99 -5.89
C ASN A 2 15.73 -14.46 -6.87
N VAL A 3 15.57 -14.80 -8.16
CA VAL A 3 16.53 -14.48 -9.23
C VAL A 3 16.73 -12.97 -9.37
N VAL A 4 15.71 -12.17 -9.09
CA VAL A 4 15.77 -10.70 -9.15
C VAL A 4 16.74 -10.16 -8.09
N LYS A 5 16.69 -10.70 -6.86
CA LYS A 5 17.64 -10.35 -5.79
C LYS A 5 19.06 -10.82 -6.11
N GLN A 6 19.21 -12.05 -6.58
CA GLN A 6 20.53 -12.65 -6.88
C GLN A 6 21.24 -11.91 -8.01
N LYS A 7 20.49 -11.48 -9.04
CA LYS A 7 21.03 -10.76 -10.20
C LYS A 7 20.98 -9.24 -10.06
N GLN A 8 20.62 -8.72 -8.88
CA GLN A 8 20.46 -7.29 -8.60
C GLN A 8 19.64 -6.54 -9.65
N LEU A 9 18.53 -7.14 -10.07
CA LEU A 9 17.64 -6.56 -11.08
C LEU A 9 16.59 -5.67 -10.44
N CYS A 10 16.13 -4.68 -11.20
CA CYS A 10 15.06 -3.79 -10.82
C CYS A 10 13.77 -4.58 -10.59
N PHE A 11 13.16 -4.44 -9.42
CA PHE A 11 11.88 -5.09 -9.13
C PHE A 11 10.73 -4.58 -10.00
N ASN A 12 10.87 -3.41 -10.62
CA ASN A 12 9.82 -2.79 -11.40
C ASN A 12 9.80 -3.26 -12.86
N CYS A 13 10.97 -3.38 -13.49
CA CYS A 13 11.10 -3.70 -14.92
C CYS A 13 12.15 -4.78 -15.25
N LEU A 14 12.73 -5.43 -14.23
CA LEU A 14 13.74 -6.49 -14.37
C LEU A 14 15.05 -6.06 -15.06
N GLY A 15 15.28 -4.76 -15.25
CA GLY A 15 16.52 -4.22 -15.81
C GLY A 15 17.67 -4.12 -14.79
N LYS A 16 18.89 -3.88 -15.27
CA LYS A 16 20.09 -3.67 -14.44
C LYS A 16 20.15 -2.23 -13.90
N HIS A 17 19.30 -1.90 -12.94
CA HIS A 17 19.30 -0.62 -12.23
C HIS A 17 18.52 -0.72 -10.92
N ARG A 18 18.64 0.29 -10.06
CA ARG A 18 17.84 0.39 -8.84
C ARG A 18 16.42 0.85 -9.14
N VAL A 19 15.45 0.41 -8.36
CA VAL A 19 14.04 0.85 -8.49
C VAL A 19 13.90 2.38 -8.45
N THR A 20 14.77 3.07 -7.71
CA THR A 20 14.83 4.54 -7.63
C THR A 20 15.25 5.23 -8.93
N GLU A 21 16.00 4.53 -9.79
CA GLU A 21 16.50 5.01 -11.09
C GLU A 21 15.63 4.51 -12.25
N CYS A 22 14.57 3.76 -11.94
CA CYS A 22 13.71 3.15 -12.93
C CYS A 22 12.86 4.21 -13.63
N LYS A 23 13.11 4.42 -14.92
CA LYS A 23 12.32 5.33 -15.77
C LYS A 23 10.94 4.76 -16.15
N SER A 24 10.72 3.47 -15.92
CA SER A 24 9.43 2.85 -16.22
C SER A 24 8.40 3.25 -15.18
N ASN A 25 7.33 3.93 -15.61
CA ASN A 25 6.11 4.12 -14.82
C ASN A 25 5.27 2.83 -14.67
N GLY A 26 5.78 1.72 -15.20
CA GLY A 26 5.12 0.42 -15.17
C GLY A 26 4.73 0.06 -13.74
N ARG A 27 3.44 -0.13 -13.52
CA ARG A 27 2.87 -0.67 -12.30
C ARG A 27 2.43 -2.11 -12.59
N CYS A 28 2.41 -2.93 -11.56
CA CYS A 28 1.84 -4.27 -11.68
C CYS A 28 0.39 -4.17 -12.20
N GLN A 29 0.04 -4.94 -13.24
CA GLN A 29 -1.33 -4.92 -13.77
C GLN A 29 -2.35 -5.61 -12.86
N ASN A 30 -1.89 -6.36 -11.85
CA ASN A 30 -2.78 -7.07 -10.93
C ASN A 30 -3.14 -6.25 -9.69
N CYS A 31 -2.16 -5.54 -9.11
CA CYS A 31 -2.36 -4.79 -7.85
C CYS A 31 -1.96 -3.31 -7.94
N HIS A 32 -1.51 -2.84 -9.11
CA HIS A 32 -1.11 -1.45 -9.37
C HIS A 32 0.00 -0.89 -8.48
N ARG A 33 0.79 -1.75 -7.83
CA ARG A 33 1.95 -1.36 -7.01
C ARG A 33 3.27 -1.34 -7.81
N LYS A 34 4.33 -0.79 -7.21
CA LYS A 34 5.69 -0.65 -7.79
C LYS A 34 6.44 -1.99 -7.82
N HIS A 35 6.03 -2.88 -8.71
CA HIS A 35 6.75 -4.10 -9.04
C HIS A 35 6.29 -4.66 -10.40
N HIS A 36 7.13 -5.52 -10.98
CA HIS A 36 6.84 -6.23 -12.21
C HIS A 36 5.75 -7.29 -11.98
N THR A 37 4.77 -7.38 -12.87
CA THR A 37 3.60 -8.28 -12.75
C THR A 37 3.96 -9.73 -12.45
N SER A 38 5.06 -10.25 -13.03
CA SER A 38 5.53 -11.63 -12.80
C SER A 38 6.04 -11.91 -11.37
N ILE A 39 6.29 -10.87 -10.56
CA ILE A 39 6.74 -10.99 -9.16
C ILE A 39 5.59 -10.65 -8.19
N CYS A 40 4.38 -10.40 -8.71
CA CYS A 40 3.24 -10.06 -7.89
C CYS A 40 2.86 -11.24 -6.99
N LYS A 41 2.99 -11.05 -5.67
CA LYS A 41 2.60 -12.04 -4.67
C LYS A 41 1.09 -12.11 -4.43
N GLU A 42 0.33 -11.11 -4.89
CA GLU A 42 -1.14 -11.08 -4.78
C GLU A 42 -1.76 -12.27 -5.53
N LEU A 43 -1.17 -12.69 -6.67
CA LEU A 43 -1.59 -13.89 -7.39
C LEU A 43 -1.38 -15.20 -6.60
N GLN A 44 -0.55 -15.17 -5.56
CA GLN A 44 -0.24 -16.34 -4.72
C GLN A 44 -1.09 -16.39 -3.45
N ARG A 45 -1.82 -15.32 -3.14
CA ARG A 45 -2.82 -15.37 -2.07
C ARG A 45 -4.13 -15.83 -2.72
N LYS A 46 -4.53 -17.06 -2.41
CA LYS A 46 -5.95 -17.42 -2.40
C LYS A 46 -6.70 -16.30 -1.64
N PRO A 47 -7.91 -15.88 -2.04
CA PRO A 47 -8.68 -14.90 -1.27
C PRO A 47 -8.99 -15.50 0.10
N GLU A 48 -8.05 -15.36 1.03
CA GLU A 48 -8.25 -15.60 2.43
C GLU A 48 -8.81 -14.28 2.95
N VAL A 49 -10.14 -14.24 2.89
CA VAL A 49 -11.06 -13.39 3.65
C VAL A 49 -10.32 -12.50 4.65
N GLU A 50 -9.96 -11.29 4.21
CA GLU A 50 -9.67 -10.20 5.14
C GLU A 50 -10.98 -9.93 5.88
N SER A 51 -11.07 -10.48 7.09
CA SER A 51 -12.15 -10.22 8.02
C SER A 51 -12.33 -8.71 8.18
N PRO A 52 -13.58 -8.19 8.16
CA PRO A 52 -13.82 -6.78 8.46
C PRO A 52 -13.28 -6.49 9.85
N GLN A 53 -12.29 -5.59 9.95
CA GLN A 53 -11.86 -5.07 11.24
C GLN A 53 -13.00 -4.23 11.83
N PRO A 54 -13.35 -4.42 13.10
CA PRO A 54 -14.54 -3.83 13.69
C PRO A 54 -14.36 -2.33 13.92
N GLU A 55 -15.51 -1.66 13.85
CA GLU A 55 -15.81 -0.31 14.27
C GLU A 55 -15.07 0.19 15.53
N ALA A 56 -14.62 1.45 15.50
CA ALA A 56 -14.57 2.27 16.72
C ALA A 56 -14.88 3.73 16.35
N ALA A 57 -16.06 4.15 16.77
CA ALA A 57 -16.63 5.47 16.62
C ALA A 57 -15.64 6.58 16.99
N VAL A 58 -15.32 7.45 16.02
CA VAL A 58 -14.84 8.80 16.31
C VAL A 58 -16.03 9.61 16.81
N PHE A 59 -16.26 9.49 18.12
CA PHE A 59 -17.17 10.32 18.89
C PHE A 59 -16.64 11.76 18.83
N PHE A 60 -17.31 12.63 18.07
CA PHE A 60 -17.00 14.06 18.01
C PHE A 60 -17.21 14.64 19.41
N SER A 61 -16.12 14.84 20.14
CA SER A 61 -16.14 15.46 21.46
C SER A 61 -16.36 16.97 21.29
N SER A 62 -17.61 17.41 21.19
CA SER A 62 -17.97 18.83 21.33
C SER A 62 -17.84 19.25 22.80
N THR A 63 -16.62 19.45 23.28
CA THR A 63 -16.38 20.15 24.54
C THR A 63 -16.15 21.62 24.24
N LYS A 64 -17.20 22.45 24.32
CA LYS A 64 -17.07 23.85 24.73
C LYS A 64 -18.21 24.23 25.67
N ARG A 65 -17.85 24.27 26.95
CA ARG A 65 -18.57 24.93 28.03
C ARG A 65 -18.03 26.36 28.15
N SER A 66 -18.91 27.35 28.17
CA SER A 66 -18.75 28.71 28.72
C SER A 66 -20.09 29.43 28.51
N ASN A 67 -21.00 29.44 29.50
CA ASN A 67 -21.14 30.32 30.67
C ASN A 67 -21.81 31.67 30.36
N ALA A 68 -22.63 32.10 31.31
CA ALA A 68 -23.68 33.12 31.22
C ALA A 68 -23.20 34.56 31.00
N ASP A 69 -23.98 35.31 30.23
CA ASP A 69 -24.11 36.76 30.23
C ASP A 69 -25.62 37.05 30.39
N VAL A 70 -26.08 37.52 31.56
CA VAL A 70 -26.27 38.94 31.91
C VAL A 70 -27.13 39.69 30.88
N VAL A 71 -28.42 39.83 31.18
CA VAL A 71 -29.21 41.08 31.24
C VAL A 71 -30.58 40.78 31.83
#